data_AF-A0A838ESI0-F1
#
_entry.id   AF-A0A838ESI0-F1
#
_cell.length_a   1.000
_cell.length_b   1.000
_cell.length_c   1.000
_cell.angle_alpha   90.00
_cell.angle_beta   90.00
_cell.angle_gamma   90.00
#
_symmetry.space_group_name_H-M   'P 1'
#
loop_
_entity.id
_entity.type
_entity.pdbx_description
1 polymer ?
#
loop_
_entity_poly.entity_id
_entity_poly.type
_entity_poly.pdbx_seq_one_letter_code
_entity_poly.pdbx_strand_id
1 'polypeptide(L)'
;MSDDKKVVDFGKKRKEAIEQKRRTFERVVFQEFLGVYTVVDDQGSSYPIKLIDVSGDGCQLQLPFSLKAKNQFKAGTELSLKLFFTKGSFLPAVVTVRHASEYVDQQGDAWLRLGGEFDTTLPSFQALSHFIQFIYQYAEYSCLDKGESKVYFL
;
A
#
# COMPACT_ATOMS: atom_id res chain seq x y z
N MET A 1 -45.92 -18.24 6.17
CA MET A 1 -44.48 -18.23 5.83
C MET A 1 -44.11 -16.77 5.65
N SER A 2 -43.34 -16.19 6.58
CA SER A 2 -42.99 -14.76 6.50
C SER A 2 -41.85 -14.58 5.50
N ASP A 3 -42.09 -13.76 4.49
CA ASP A 3 -41.06 -13.26 3.59
C ASP A 3 -39.98 -12.54 4.39
N ASP A 4 -38.80 -13.13 4.40
CA ASP A 4 -37.60 -12.61 5.03
C ASP A 4 -37.09 -11.42 4.18
N LYS A 5 -37.65 -10.23 4.43
CA LYS A 5 -37.17 -8.97 3.83
C LYS A 5 -35.72 -8.75 4.26
N LYS A 6 -34.77 -9.22 3.44
CA LYS A 6 -33.35 -8.85 3.52
C LYS A 6 -33.24 -7.32 3.49
N VAL A 7 -33.09 -6.72 4.67
CA VAL A 7 -32.77 -5.29 4.80
C VAL A 7 -31.37 -5.11 4.23
N VAL A 8 -31.28 -4.52 3.03
CA VAL A 8 -30.01 -4.19 2.41
C VAL A 8 -29.51 -2.90 3.03
N ASP A 9 -28.44 -2.98 3.82
CA ASP A 9 -27.73 -1.81 4.32
C ASP A 9 -26.92 -1.18 3.18
N PHE A 10 -27.52 -0.15 2.56
CA PHE A 10 -26.90 0.62 1.49
C PHE A 10 -25.62 1.35 1.93
N GLY A 11 -25.51 1.71 3.22
CA GLY A 11 -24.30 2.32 3.78
C GLY A 11 -23.14 1.34 3.81
N LYS A 12 -23.40 0.11 4.27
CA LYS A 12 -22.40 -0.97 4.28
C LYS A 12 -21.94 -1.33 2.86
N LYS A 13 -22.88 -1.51 1.92
CA LYS A 13 -22.54 -1.82 0.51
C LYS A 13 -21.72 -0.72 -0.15
N ARG A 14 -22.01 0.56 0.14
CA ARG A 14 -21.21 1.68 -0.37
C ARG A 14 -19.77 1.64 0.15
N LYS A 15 -19.59 1.38 1.44
CA LYS A 15 -18.25 1.24 2.05
C LYS A 15 -17.45 0.11 1.41
N GLU A 16 -18.06 -1.06 1.24
CA GLU A 16 -17.42 -2.21 0.58
C GLU A 16 -16.98 -1.88 -0.86
N ALA A 17 -17.81 -1.17 -1.62
CA ALA A 17 -17.48 -0.77 -2.98
C ALA A 17 -16.31 0.25 -3.04
N ILE A 18 -16.26 1.22 -2.12
CA ILE A 18 -15.16 2.19 -2.03
C ILE A 18 -13.86 1.48 -1.65
N GLU A 19 -13.90 0.59 -0.65
CA GLU A 19 -12.74 -0.19 -0.23
C GLU A 19 -12.19 -1.09 -1.36
N GLN A 20 -13.08 -1.71 -2.14
CA GLN A 20 -12.70 -2.49 -3.32
C GLN A 20 -11.96 -1.62 -4.34
N LYS A 21 -12.51 -0.44 -4.68
CA LYS A 21 -11.88 0.53 -5.60
C LYS A 21 -10.52 0.98 -5.10
N ARG A 22 -10.41 1.26 -3.79
CA ARG A 22 -9.15 1.68 -3.17
C ARG A 22 -8.05 0.64 -3.36
N ARG A 23 -8.32 -0.61 -2.96
CA ARG A 23 -7.36 -1.72 -3.09
C ARG A 23 -6.96 -1.98 -4.53
N THR A 24 -7.90 -1.85 -5.47
CA THR A 24 -7.60 -1.98 -6.91
C THR A 24 -6.66 -0.87 -7.36
N PHE A 25 -6.91 0.38 -6.95
CA PHE A 25 -6.07 1.52 -7.33
C PHE A 25 -4.68 1.44 -6.68
N GLU A 26 -4.58 1.17 -5.38
CA GLU A 26 -3.32 0.96 -4.65
C GLU A 26 -2.46 -0.09 -5.34
N ARG A 27 -3.05 -1.22 -5.71
CA ARG A 27 -2.34 -2.29 -6.40
C ARG A 27 -1.76 -1.83 -7.72
N VAL A 28 -2.52 -1.12 -8.56
CA VAL A 28 -2.02 -0.61 -9.84
C VAL A 28 -0.91 0.40 -9.61
N VAL A 29 -1.10 1.35 -8.68
CA VAL A 29 -0.11 2.36 -8.35
C VAL A 29 1.20 1.73 -7.88
N PHE A 30 1.14 0.78 -6.95
CA PHE A 30 2.35 0.19 -6.38
C PHE A 30 3.01 -0.85 -7.27
N GLN A 31 2.26 -1.51 -8.16
CA GLN A 31 2.83 -2.48 -9.10
C GLN A 31 3.43 -1.81 -10.34
N GLU A 32 2.77 -0.77 -10.86
CA GLU A 32 3.12 -0.21 -12.18
C GLU A 32 3.91 1.11 -12.08
N PHE A 33 3.70 1.90 -11.02
CA PHE A 33 4.24 3.26 -10.95
C PHE A 33 5.32 3.48 -9.90
N LEU A 34 5.38 2.65 -8.85
CA LEU A 34 6.23 2.89 -7.69
C LEU A 34 7.32 1.82 -7.53
N GLY A 35 8.58 2.20 -7.77
CA GLY A 35 9.71 1.39 -7.34
C GLY A 35 10.01 1.61 -5.86
N VAL A 36 10.07 0.56 -5.05
CA VAL A 36 10.41 0.68 -3.62
C VAL A 36 11.66 -0.13 -3.30
N TYR A 37 12.61 0.53 -2.67
CA TYR A 37 13.85 -0.08 -2.20
C TYR A 37 14.03 0.24 -0.72
N THR A 38 14.41 -0.74 0.07
CA THR A 38 14.84 -0.50 1.45
C THR A 38 16.36 -0.54 1.54
N VAL A 39 16.93 0.28 2.42
CA VAL A 39 18.33 0.17 2.86
C VAL A 39 18.31 -0.50 4.23
N VAL A 40 19.12 -1.55 4.42
CA VAL A 40 19.02 -2.42 5.62
C VAL A 40 20.37 -2.67 6.30
N ASP A 41 21.46 -2.14 5.76
CA ASP A 41 22.77 -2.19 6.42
C ASP A 41 23.54 -0.88 6.23
N ASP A 42 24.48 -0.64 7.14
CA ASP A 42 25.41 0.50 7.12
C ASP A 42 26.36 0.46 5.90
N GLN A 43 26.33 -0.63 5.13
CA GLN A 43 27.09 -0.84 3.90
C GLN A 43 26.31 -0.37 2.64
N GLY A 44 25.04 0.04 2.80
CA GLY A 44 24.21 0.58 1.72
C GLY A 44 23.51 -0.46 0.84
N SER A 45 23.48 -1.73 1.23
CA SER A 45 22.79 -2.80 0.50
C SER A 45 21.30 -2.45 0.39
N SER A 46 20.85 -2.29 -0.85
CA SER A 46 19.46 -1.95 -1.17
C SER A 46 18.71 -3.21 -1.58
N TYR A 47 17.64 -3.55 -0.85
CA TYR A 47 16.76 -4.67 -1.19
C TYR A 47 15.52 -4.15 -1.91
N PRO A 48 15.14 -4.74 -3.06
CA PRO A 48 13.84 -4.45 -3.65
C PRO A 48 12.75 -4.96 -2.71
N ILE A 49 11.84 -4.06 -2.34
CA ILE A 49 10.66 -4.37 -1.54
C ILE A 49 9.45 -3.91 -2.32
N LYS A 50 8.34 -4.64 -2.20
CA LYS A 50 7.06 -4.22 -2.75
C LYS A 50 6.26 -3.52 -1.66
N LEU A 51 5.77 -2.32 -1.92
CA LEU A 51 4.69 -1.73 -1.15
C LEU A 51 3.37 -2.35 -1.62
N ILE A 52 2.59 -2.91 -0.71
CA ILE A 52 1.36 -3.64 -1.01
C ILE A 52 0.13 -2.80 -0.70
N ASP A 53 0.16 -2.08 0.42
CA ASP A 53 -0.96 -1.30 0.94
C ASP A 53 -0.45 -0.15 1.83
N VAL A 54 -1.24 0.91 1.95
CA VAL A 54 -1.00 2.09 2.80
C VAL A 54 -2.30 2.51 3.50
N SER A 55 -2.23 2.71 4.82
CA SER A 55 -3.38 3.05 5.67
C SER A 55 -3.05 4.20 6.62
N GLY A 56 -3.23 5.47 6.21
CA GLY A 56 -2.85 6.61 7.04
C GLY A 56 -1.33 6.65 7.28
N ASP A 57 -0.89 6.25 8.48
CA ASP A 57 0.51 6.05 8.85
C ASP A 57 0.97 4.58 8.71
N GLY A 58 0.06 3.64 8.50
CA GLY A 58 0.36 2.22 8.30
C GLY A 58 0.78 1.88 6.86
N CYS A 59 1.55 0.81 6.72
CA CYS A 59 1.81 0.18 5.43
C CYS A 59 1.99 -1.33 5.52
N GLN A 60 1.83 -1.99 4.38
CA GLN A 60 2.20 -3.38 4.19
C GLN A 60 3.29 -3.51 3.14
N LEU A 61 4.40 -4.13 3.49
CA LEU A 61 5.53 -4.39 2.62
C LEU A 61 5.65 -5.89 2.34
N GLN A 62 6.26 -6.24 1.21
CA GLN A 62 6.48 -7.63 0.82
C GLN A 62 7.84 -7.81 0.13
N LEU A 63 8.54 -8.88 0.48
CA LEU A 63 9.83 -9.27 -0.11
C LEU A 63 9.92 -10.79 -0.24
N PRO A 64 10.76 -11.34 -1.14
CA PRO A 64 10.94 -12.77 -1.29
C PRO A 64 11.31 -13.43 0.03
N PHE A 65 10.67 -14.56 0.34
CA PHE A 65 10.94 -15.24 1.61
C PHE A 65 12.37 -15.80 1.63
N SER A 66 13.06 -15.59 2.75
CA SER A 66 14.27 -16.31 3.11
C SER A 66 14.44 -16.30 4.62
N LEU A 67 15.15 -17.29 5.18
CA LEU A 67 15.47 -17.31 6.61
C LEU A 67 16.30 -16.09 7.02
N LYS A 68 17.18 -15.59 6.13
CA LYS A 68 17.95 -14.36 6.36
C LYS A 68 17.01 -13.16 6.50
N ALA A 69 16.10 -12.97 5.54
CA ALA A 69 15.12 -11.88 5.59
C ALA A 69 14.24 -11.97 6.84
N LYS A 70 13.69 -13.15 7.16
CA LYS A 70 12.87 -13.35 8.36
C LYS A 70 13.60 -12.95 9.65
N ASN A 71 14.91 -13.20 9.71
CA ASN A 71 15.72 -12.81 10.86
C ASN A 71 16.08 -11.33 10.91
N GLN A 72 16.14 -10.66 9.76
CA GLN A 72 16.53 -9.25 9.62
C GLN A 72 15.35 -8.30 9.84
N PHE A 73 14.16 -8.64 9.31
CA PHE A 73 12.96 -7.79 9.34
C PHE A 73 12.01 -8.20 10.47
N LYS A 74 12.48 -8.15 11.72
CA LYS A 74 11.66 -8.47 12.90
C LYS A 74 10.88 -7.23 13.37
N ALA A 75 9.90 -7.45 14.24
CA ALA A 75 9.21 -6.35 14.91
C ALA A 75 10.22 -5.45 15.65
N GLY A 76 10.05 -4.14 15.51
CA GLY A 76 10.96 -3.12 16.04
C GLY A 76 12.10 -2.75 15.09
N THR A 77 12.32 -3.46 13.98
CA THR A 77 13.31 -3.05 12.99
C THR A 77 12.85 -1.78 12.27
N GLU A 78 13.69 -0.75 12.23
CA GLU A 78 13.49 0.45 11.41
C GLU A 78 14.04 0.23 10.00
N LEU A 79 13.27 0.63 9.00
CA LEU A 79 13.57 0.47 7.59
C LEU A 79 13.60 1.83 6.92
N SER A 80 14.74 2.19 6.34
CA SER A 80 14.85 3.34 5.45
C SER A 80 14.40 2.96 4.06
N LEU A 81 13.28 3.53 3.61
CA LEU A 81 12.70 3.32 2.28
C LEU A 81 13.04 4.46 1.33
N LYS A 82 13.26 4.08 0.06
CA LYS A 82 13.36 4.98 -1.08
C LYS A 82 12.21 4.68 -2.04
N LEU A 83 11.26 5.60 -2.13
CA LEU A 83 10.06 5.52 -2.97
C LEU A 83 10.32 6.24 -4.30
N PHE A 84 10.57 5.51 -5.36
CA PHE A 84 10.88 6.04 -6.69
C PHE A 84 9.61 6.19 -7.54
N PHE A 85 9.16 7.44 -7.69
CA PHE A 85 8.10 7.83 -8.64
C PHE A 85 8.64 8.19 -10.03
N THR A 86 9.95 8.38 -10.13
CA THR A 86 10.68 8.63 -11.37
C THR A 86 11.98 7.83 -11.38
N LYS A 87 12.69 7.80 -12.51
CA LYS A 87 13.95 7.04 -12.64
C LYS A 87 15.14 7.67 -11.89
N GLY A 88 15.08 8.96 -11.55
CA GLY A 88 16.25 9.72 -11.06
C GLY A 88 16.10 10.30 -9.65
N SER A 89 14.92 10.20 -9.04
CA SER A 89 14.66 10.76 -7.70
C SER A 89 13.77 9.81 -6.89
N PHE A 90 13.93 9.87 -5.56
CA PHE A 90 13.11 9.12 -4.63
C PHE A 90 12.60 10.01 -3.51
N LEU A 91 11.45 9.66 -2.97
CA LEU A 91 10.91 10.19 -1.73
C LEU A 91 11.40 9.29 -0.58
N PRO A 92 12.16 9.80 0.40
CA PRO A 92 12.57 9.01 1.56
C PRO A 92 11.40 8.80 2.51
N ALA A 93 11.30 7.61 3.10
CA ALA A 93 10.41 7.32 4.21
C ALA A 93 11.13 6.39 5.20
N VAL A 94 10.75 6.44 6.47
CA VAL A 94 11.19 5.46 7.47
C VAL A 94 9.98 4.68 7.92
N VAL A 95 10.13 3.37 8.08
CA VAL A 95 9.07 2.47 8.56
C VAL A 95 9.57 1.65 9.71
N THR A 96 8.84 1.62 10.82
CA THR A 96 9.05 0.66 11.90
C THR A 96 8.24 -0.59 11.64
N VAL A 97 8.89 -1.75 11.55
CA VAL A 97 8.20 -3.04 11.41
C VAL A 97 7.42 -3.33 12.69
N ARG A 98 6.10 -3.54 12.56
CA ARG A 98 5.21 -3.94 13.66
C ARG A 98 5.07 -5.45 13.76
N HIS A 99 5.00 -6.14 12.61
CA HIS A 99 4.94 -7.60 12.55
C HIS A 99 5.46 -8.12 11.21
N ALA A 100 5.90 -9.37 11.20
CA ALA A 100 6.38 -10.07 10.02
C ALA A 100 5.79 -11.48 9.96
N SER A 101 5.27 -11.87 8.80
CA SER A 101 4.62 -13.17 8.59
C SER A 101 4.96 -13.75 7.23
N GLU A 102 5.03 -15.08 7.16
CA GLU A 102 5.13 -15.80 5.90
C GLU A 102 3.79 -15.74 5.15
N TYR A 103 3.86 -15.56 3.84
CA TYR A 103 2.71 -15.48 2.95
C TYR A 103 3.01 -16.24 1.67
N VAL A 104 2.17 -17.21 1.32
CA VAL A 104 2.23 -17.90 0.03
C VAL A 104 1.19 -17.28 -0.87
N ASP A 105 1.60 -16.80 -2.04
CA ASP A 105 0.67 -16.20 -2.99
C ASP A 105 -0.08 -17.25 -3.84
N GLN A 106 -0.92 -16.77 -4.76
CA GLN A 106 -1.72 -17.63 -5.63
C GLN A 106 -0.88 -18.45 -6.64
N GLN A 107 0.37 -18.04 -6.88
CA GLN A 107 1.30 -18.71 -7.80
C GLN A 107 2.14 -19.76 -7.06
N GLY A 108 2.05 -19.82 -5.74
CA GLY A 108 2.80 -20.74 -4.89
C GLY A 108 4.14 -20.17 -4.41
N ASP A 109 4.43 -18.90 -4.71
CA ASP A 109 5.67 -18.26 -4.29
C ASP A 109 5.59 -17.86 -2.81
N ALA A 110 6.66 -18.16 -2.08
CA ALA A 110 6.79 -17.79 -0.67
C ALA A 110 7.34 -16.37 -0.52
N TRP A 111 6.60 -15.56 0.23
CA TRP A 111 6.90 -14.16 0.54
C TRP A 111 6.99 -13.94 2.04
N LEU A 112 7.79 -12.96 2.43
CA LEU A 112 7.73 -12.36 3.76
C LEU A 112 6.91 -11.07 3.66
N ARG A 113 5.83 -10.99 4.44
CA ARG A 113 4.95 -9.83 4.52
C ARG A 113 5.20 -9.10 5.83
N LEU A 114 5.45 -7.81 5.74
CA LEU A 114 5.74 -6.95 6.89
C LEU A 114 4.59 -5.96 7.04
N GLY A 115 3.98 -5.89 8.21
CA GLY A 115 3.17 -4.75 8.59
C GLY A 115 4.06 -3.72 9.27
N GLY A 116 4.01 -2.48 8.82
CA GLY A 116 4.85 -1.41 9.33
C GLY A 116 4.08 -0.11 9.54
N GLU A 117 4.72 0.82 10.22
CA GLU A 117 4.21 2.16 10.51
C GLU A 117 5.26 3.19 10.09
N PHE A 118 4.85 4.18 9.32
CA PHE A 118 5.70 5.26 8.84
C PHE A 118 6.10 6.19 10.00
N ASP A 119 7.33 6.66 9.96
CA ASP A 119 7.74 7.80 10.77
C ASP A 119 7.11 9.08 10.20
N THR A 120 6.08 9.57 10.89
CA THR A 120 5.33 10.75 10.49
C THR A 120 6.04 12.07 10.81
N THR A 121 7.18 12.03 11.50
CA THR A 121 7.95 13.22 11.89
C THR A 121 8.88 13.70 10.76
N LEU A 122 9.15 12.85 9.78
CA LEU A 122 9.98 13.21 8.63
C LEU A 122 9.26 14.23 7.72
N PRO A 123 9.93 15.32 7.28
CA PRO A 123 9.33 16.27 6.34
C PRO A 123 8.84 15.63 5.04
N SER A 124 9.53 14.58 4.56
CA SER A 124 9.12 13.82 3.37
C SER A 124 7.83 13.05 3.57
N PHE A 125 7.45 12.72 4.80
CA PHE A 125 6.17 12.08 5.09
C PHE A 125 4.99 12.97 4.71
N GLN A 126 5.13 14.29 4.74
CA GLN A 126 4.07 15.20 4.28
C GLN A 126 3.69 14.97 2.81
N ALA A 127 4.68 14.72 1.95
CA ALA A 127 4.40 14.39 0.55
C ALA A 127 3.74 13.01 0.42
N LEU A 128 4.20 12.04 1.21
CA LEU A 128 3.62 10.70 1.23
C LEU A 128 2.17 10.71 1.74
N SER A 129 1.86 11.49 2.77
CA SER A 129 0.51 11.59 3.33
C SER A 129 -0.47 12.23 2.35
N HIS A 130 -0.06 13.27 1.62
CA HIS A 130 -0.88 13.82 0.52
C HIS A 130 -1.13 12.80 -0.58
N PHE A 131 -0.13 11.98 -0.90
CA PHE A 131 -0.28 10.93 -1.89
C PHE A 131 -1.24 9.81 -1.42
N ILE A 132 -1.13 9.38 -0.17
CA ILE A 132 -2.07 8.42 0.46
C ILE A 132 -3.49 9.01 0.45
N GLN A 133 -3.63 10.29 0.80
CA GLN A 133 -4.92 10.95 0.79
C GLN A 133 -5.51 11.07 -0.63
N PHE A 134 -4.67 11.29 -1.64
CA PHE A 134 -5.09 11.26 -3.04
C PHE A 134 -5.61 9.88 -3.44
N ILE A 135 -4.96 8.79 -3.03
CA ILE A 135 -5.44 7.42 -3.25
C ILE A 135 -6.85 7.23 -2.69
N TYR A 136 -7.11 7.73 -1.48
CA TYR A 136 -8.42 7.61 -0.83
C TYR A 136 -9.49 8.42 -1.55
N GLN A 137 -9.19 9.68 -1.88
CA GLN A 137 -10.11 10.53 -2.62
C GLN A 137 -10.39 9.97 -4.01
N TYR A 138 -9.37 9.46 -4.71
CA TYR A 138 -9.56 8.82 -5.99
C TYR A 138 -10.50 7.60 -5.85
N ALA A 139 -10.30 6.75 -4.85
CA ALA A 139 -11.18 5.60 -4.61
C ALA A 139 -12.64 6.01 -4.34
N GLU A 140 -12.84 7.11 -3.60
CA GLU A 140 -14.17 7.64 -3.27
C GLU A 140 -14.88 8.26 -4.47
N TYR A 141 -14.17 9.10 -5.24
CA TYR A 141 -14.76 9.95 -6.26
C TYR A 141 -14.60 9.44 -7.69
N SER A 142 -13.74 8.45 -7.93
CA SER A 142 -13.56 7.88 -9.27
C SER A 142 -14.83 7.22 -9.80
N CYS A 143 -15.13 7.50 -11.06
CA CYS A 143 -16.21 6.87 -11.81
C CYS A 143 -15.66 5.76 -12.69
N LEU A 144 -16.45 4.70 -12.88
CA LEU A 144 -16.17 3.74 -13.94
C LEU A 144 -16.47 4.42 -15.28
N ASP A 145 -15.49 4.43 -16.17
CA ASP A 145 -15.74 4.82 -17.55
C ASP A 145 -16.58 3.73 -18.23
N LYS A 146 -17.79 4.11 -18.63
CA LYS A 146 -18.73 3.27 -19.39
C LYS A 146 -18.90 3.75 -20.84
N GLY A 147 -18.01 4.64 -21.31
CA GLY A 147 -18.10 5.27 -22.62
C GLY A 147 -19.11 6.43 -22.69
N GLU A 148 -19.56 6.97 -21.55
CA GLU A 148 -20.48 8.10 -21.53
C GLU A 148 -19.70 9.43 -21.54
N SER A 149 -19.88 10.22 -22.59
CA SER A 149 -19.35 11.59 -22.68
C SER A 149 -20.14 12.52 -21.76
N LYS A 150 -19.77 12.59 -20.49
CA LYS A 150 -20.21 13.71 -19.64
C LYS A 150 -19.33 14.92 -19.91
N VAL A 151 -19.95 15.99 -20.39
CA VAL A 151 -19.33 17.31 -20.47
C VAL A 151 -19.06 17.77 -19.04
N TYR A 152 -17.78 17.87 -18.67
CA TYR A 152 -17.36 18.50 -17.43
C TYR A 152 -17.25 19.99 -17.70
N PHE A 153 -18.13 20.81 -17.13
CA PHE A 153 -17.94 22.25 -17.11
C PHE A 153 -16.87 22.56 -16.06
N LEU A 154 -15.67 22.92 -16.55
CA LEU A 154 -14.56 23.45 -15.75
C LEU A 154 -14.82 24.92 -15.41
#